data_AF-A0A2G9RKS6-F1
#
_entry.id   AF-A0A2G9RKS6-F1
#
_cell.length_a   1.000
_cell.length_b   1.000
_cell.length_c   1.000
_cell.angle_alpha   90.00
_cell.angle_beta   90.00
_cell.angle_gamma   90.00
#
_symmetry.space_group_name_H-M   'P 1'
#
loop_
_entity.id
_entity.type
_entity.pdbx_description
1 polymer ?
#
loop_
_entity_poly.entity_id
_entity_poly.type
_entity_poly.pdbx_seq_one_letter_code
_entity_poly.pdbx_strand_id
1 'polypeptide(L)'
;MSAAGALYEHGCGGFDLRDLAADLLRMIPDNELFLVKLCAFYPGCTAEINDLHSKCNLPCLEECVQMAETSYADGDIFQAVKYHLLSSEPEKALPIGISFVKEQISRADWTLDSICPILDLLSYIRTERLVLHKCSEVRNELLILCGYTGALLAIRRHYISIAPALYEYTSQLLKRREVSVPLQIEQLSVELDAWRACTLSTKSADDLPYTPPTELQRKIHSSILQRIKEEPLKGFIGPDYVTGSNLPSHSDVQVSCLTGLRIQGPVFFLEDGKSAISLNDALMWAKVNPFSPLGTGIRLNPF
;
A
#
# COMPACT_ATOMS: atom_id res chain seq x y z
N MET A 1 -5.98 10.05 -3.34
CA MET A 1 -4.62 10.52 -3.01
C MET A 1 -4.40 11.82 -3.73
N SER A 2 -4.54 12.93 -3.01
CA SER A 2 -4.22 14.27 -3.52
C SER A 2 -2.70 14.45 -3.51
N ALA A 3 -2.17 15.21 -4.47
CA ALA A 3 -0.76 15.52 -4.68
C ALA A 3 -0.01 16.05 -3.43
N ALA A 4 -0.71 16.35 -2.34
CA ALA A 4 -0.11 16.75 -1.05
C ALA A 4 0.81 15.69 -0.43
N GLY A 5 0.63 14.40 -0.74
CA GLY A 5 1.51 13.32 -0.25
C GLY A 5 2.86 13.20 -0.97
N ALA A 6 3.01 13.82 -2.16
CA ALA A 6 4.20 13.67 -3.01
C ALA A 6 5.36 14.62 -2.64
N LEU A 7 5.10 15.64 -1.81
CA LEU A 7 6.03 16.75 -1.57
C LEU A 7 7.18 16.46 -0.58
N TYR A 8 7.31 15.25 -0.04
CA TYR A 8 8.11 15.01 1.17
C TYR A 8 9.50 14.35 0.98
N GLU A 9 9.89 13.91 -0.22
CA GLU A 9 11.06 13.02 -0.35
C GLU A 9 12.38 13.64 -0.86
N HIS A 10 12.45 14.94 -1.15
CA HIS A 10 13.73 15.58 -1.48
C HIS A 10 14.07 16.73 -0.54
N GLY A 11 15.09 16.49 0.29
CA GLY A 11 15.65 17.46 1.23
C GLY A 11 16.27 18.67 0.52
N CYS A 12 15.64 19.83 0.70
CA CYS A 12 16.24 21.13 1.02
C CYS A 12 15.14 22.21 0.88
N GLY A 13 14.77 22.86 1.98
CA GLY A 13 13.72 23.90 2.03
C GLY A 13 12.44 23.52 2.79
N GLY A 14 12.54 22.63 3.79
CA GLY A 14 11.38 21.94 4.37
C GLY A 14 10.32 22.80 5.07
N PHE A 15 10.60 24.01 5.54
CA PHE A 15 9.61 24.77 6.35
C PHE A 15 8.42 25.28 5.51
N ASP A 16 8.68 25.88 4.34
CA ASP A 16 7.62 26.48 3.49
C ASP A 16 6.72 25.45 2.80
N LEU A 17 7.26 24.28 2.43
CA LEU A 17 6.49 23.23 1.74
C LEU A 17 5.52 22.50 2.68
N ARG A 18 5.82 22.46 3.99
CA ARG A 18 5.02 21.74 5.01
C ARG A 18 3.77 22.51 5.39
N ASP A 19 3.95 23.79 5.70
CA ASP A 19 2.85 24.69 6.01
C ASP A 19 1.92 24.79 4.79
N LEU A 20 2.50 24.89 3.59
CA LEU A 20 1.75 24.83 2.35
C LEU A 20 0.97 23.51 2.19
N ALA A 21 1.56 22.35 2.48
CA ALA A 21 0.86 21.07 2.39
C ALA A 21 -0.33 20.99 3.37
N ALA A 22 -0.14 21.45 4.62
CA ALA A 22 -1.21 21.52 5.61
C ALA A 22 -2.32 22.50 5.16
N ASP A 23 -1.95 23.67 4.66
CA ASP A 23 -2.88 24.68 4.16
C ASP A 23 -3.70 24.16 2.98
N LEU A 24 -3.05 23.52 2.00
CA LEU A 24 -3.71 22.91 0.85
C LEU A 24 -4.69 21.80 1.29
N LEU A 25 -4.33 20.98 2.27
CA LEU A 25 -5.21 19.95 2.79
C LEU A 25 -6.44 20.54 3.50
N ARG A 26 -6.29 21.67 4.21
CA ARG A 26 -7.42 22.36 4.85
C ARG A 26 -8.43 22.90 3.84
N MET A 27 -8.05 23.11 2.59
CA MET A 27 -8.97 23.53 1.52
C MET A 27 -9.91 22.40 1.06
N ILE A 28 -9.64 21.15 1.43
CA ILE A 28 -10.44 19.97 1.04
C ILE A 28 -11.44 19.66 2.17
N PRO A 29 -12.72 19.33 1.88
CA PRO A 29 -13.64 18.83 2.90
C PRO A 29 -13.19 17.48 3.47
N ASP A 30 -13.60 17.17 4.70
CA ASP A 30 -13.29 15.90 5.38
C ASP A 30 -11.78 15.57 5.41
N ASN A 31 -10.96 16.57 5.74
CA ASN A 31 -9.50 16.50 5.62
C ASN A 31 -8.74 15.93 6.83
N GLU A 32 -9.43 15.64 7.93
CA GLU A 32 -8.80 15.23 9.20
C GLU A 32 -7.79 14.10 8.99
N LEU A 33 -8.20 13.04 8.29
CA LEU A 33 -7.35 11.88 8.04
C LEU A 33 -6.12 12.21 7.19
N PHE A 34 -6.22 13.15 6.25
CA PHE A 34 -5.07 13.59 5.47
C PHE A 34 -4.09 14.40 6.31
N LEU A 35 -4.58 15.26 7.20
CA LEU A 35 -3.74 16.00 8.15
C LEU A 35 -3.05 15.05 9.15
N VAL A 36 -3.76 14.04 9.64
CA VAL A 36 -3.19 12.99 10.49
C VAL A 36 -2.03 12.29 9.77
N LYS A 37 -2.25 11.86 8.53
CA LYS A 37 -1.23 11.17 7.72
C LYS A 37 -0.01 12.05 7.46
N LEU A 38 -0.24 13.33 7.18
CA LEU A 38 0.82 14.33 7.02
C LEU A 38 1.69 14.43 8.27
N CYS A 39 1.05 14.55 9.44
CA CYS A 39 1.76 14.70 10.71
C CYS A 39 2.45 13.40 11.15
N ALA A 40 1.78 12.25 10.99
CA ALA A 40 2.30 10.95 11.39
C ALA A 40 3.59 10.58 10.65
N PHE A 41 3.72 10.97 9.38
CA PHE A 41 4.88 10.65 8.55
C PHE A 41 6.03 11.67 8.69
N TYR A 42 5.85 12.74 9.46
CA TYR A 42 6.83 13.81 9.58
C TYR A 42 8.03 13.43 10.49
N PRO A 43 9.29 13.41 9.98
CA PRO A 43 10.45 12.94 10.73
C PRO A 43 11.11 14.02 11.63
N GLY A 44 10.35 15.03 12.08
CA GLY A 44 10.89 16.15 12.86
C GLY A 44 11.18 15.86 14.34
N CYS A 45 11.76 16.85 15.02
CA CYS A 45 11.90 16.80 16.49
C CYS A 45 10.54 17.05 17.19
N THR A 46 10.46 16.71 18.48
CA THR A 46 9.23 16.87 19.29
C THR A 46 8.62 18.27 19.18
N ALA A 47 9.45 19.32 19.21
CA ALA A 47 8.96 20.70 19.11
C ALA A 47 8.36 21.01 17.73
N GLU A 48 9.02 20.58 16.65
CA GLU A 48 8.51 20.77 15.29
C GLU A 48 7.25 19.94 15.03
N ILE A 49 7.17 18.73 15.56
CA ILE A 49 5.98 17.87 15.45
C ILE A 49 4.79 18.53 16.17
N ASN A 50 4.99 19.00 17.41
CA ASN A 50 3.92 19.66 18.16
C ASN A 50 3.50 21.01 17.54
N ASP A 51 4.41 21.77 16.92
CA ASP A 51 4.06 22.95 16.12
C ASP A 51 3.15 22.59 14.94
N LEU A 52 3.51 21.54 14.19
CA LEU A 52 2.71 21.05 13.06
C LEU A 52 1.35 20.51 13.52
N HIS A 53 1.29 19.78 14.64
CA HIS A 53 0.04 19.30 15.23
C HIS A 53 -0.88 20.46 15.59
N SER A 54 -0.34 21.47 16.29
CA SER A 54 -1.07 22.69 16.66
C SER A 54 -1.67 23.38 15.43
N LYS A 55 -0.86 23.59 14.38
CA LYS A 55 -1.35 24.12 13.10
C LYS A 55 -2.49 23.25 12.55
N CYS A 56 -2.33 21.93 12.56
CA CYS A 56 -3.32 20.98 12.03
C CYS A 56 -4.54 20.75 12.93
N ASN A 57 -4.66 21.45 14.06
CA ASN A 57 -5.68 21.20 15.09
C ASN A 57 -5.67 19.76 15.62
N LEU A 58 -4.49 19.17 15.76
CA LEU A 58 -4.27 17.84 16.31
C LEU A 58 -3.69 17.94 17.75
N PRO A 59 -3.98 16.95 18.62
CA PRO A 59 -3.45 16.90 19.97
C PRO A 59 -1.92 16.80 19.97
N CYS A 60 -1.27 17.25 21.04
CA CYS A 60 0.19 17.12 21.15
C CYS A 60 0.62 15.65 21.30
N LEU A 61 1.92 15.40 21.17
CA LEU A 61 2.51 14.06 21.27
C LEU A 61 2.10 13.33 22.56
N GLU A 62 2.10 14.02 23.69
CA GLU A 62 1.77 13.46 25.01
C GLU A 62 0.27 13.13 25.14
N GLU A 63 -0.59 14.01 24.66
CA GLU A 63 -2.04 13.80 24.61
C GLU A 63 -2.39 12.62 23.69
N CYS A 64 -1.70 12.49 22.56
CA CYS A 64 -1.86 11.37 21.63
C CYS A 64 -1.63 10.01 22.31
N VAL A 65 -0.66 9.90 23.23
CA VAL A 65 -0.44 8.64 23.97
C VAL A 65 -1.66 8.29 24.81
N GLN A 66 -2.17 9.23 25.60
CA GLN A 66 -3.33 9.00 26.47
C GLN A 66 -4.59 8.68 25.66
N MET A 67 -4.81 9.40 24.56
CA MET A 67 -5.94 9.16 23.67
C MET A 67 -5.86 7.80 22.98
N ALA A 68 -4.66 7.37 22.59
CA ALA A 68 -4.46 6.05 21.98
C ALA A 68 -4.78 4.91 22.97
N GLU A 69 -4.30 5.01 24.21
CA GLU A 69 -4.55 4.02 25.26
C GLU A 69 -6.03 3.95 25.65
N THR A 70 -6.69 5.12 25.76
CA THR A 70 -8.13 5.20 26.04
C THR A 70 -8.94 4.58 24.91
N SER A 71 -8.65 4.95 23.66
CA SER A 71 -9.33 4.40 22.47
C SER A 71 -9.16 2.89 22.37
N TYR A 72 -7.97 2.38 22.70
CA TYR A 72 -7.70 0.94 22.70
C TYR A 72 -8.51 0.22 23.79
N ALA A 73 -8.60 0.79 25.00
CA ALA A 73 -9.42 0.26 26.09
C ALA A 73 -10.92 0.24 25.74
N ASP A 74 -11.39 1.23 24.98
CA ASP A 74 -12.77 1.33 24.50
C ASP A 74 -13.06 0.41 23.29
N GLY A 75 -12.03 -0.26 22.74
CA GLY A 75 -12.15 -1.14 21.58
C GLY A 75 -12.17 -0.42 20.22
N ASP A 76 -11.94 0.89 20.19
CA ASP A 76 -11.79 1.65 18.94
C ASP A 76 -10.36 1.53 18.40
N ILE A 77 -10.13 0.46 17.65
CA ILE A 77 -8.83 0.15 17.04
C ILE A 77 -8.39 1.23 16.05
N PHE A 78 -9.34 1.83 15.31
CA PHE A 78 -9.00 2.84 14.31
C PHE A 78 -8.42 4.08 14.97
N GLN A 79 -9.10 4.59 16.00
CA GLN A 79 -8.61 5.75 16.76
C GLN A 79 -7.32 5.42 17.55
N ALA A 80 -7.23 4.23 18.13
CA ALA A 80 -6.01 3.79 18.83
C ALA A 80 -4.78 3.81 17.91
N VAL A 81 -4.89 3.24 16.70
CA VAL A 81 -3.82 3.27 15.69
C VAL A 81 -3.53 4.71 15.25
N LYS A 82 -4.58 5.51 14.99
CA LYS A 82 -4.48 6.92 14.59
C LYS A 82 -3.62 7.72 15.56
N TYR A 83 -3.93 7.65 16.86
CA TYR A 83 -3.25 8.42 17.89
C TYR A 83 -1.87 7.86 18.23
N HIS A 84 -1.67 6.53 18.21
CA HIS A 84 -0.32 5.99 18.37
C HIS A 84 0.62 6.47 17.27
N LEU A 85 0.19 6.53 16.01
CA LEU A 85 1.01 7.03 14.90
C LEU A 85 1.43 8.50 15.08
N LEU A 86 0.57 9.30 15.72
CA LEU A 86 0.85 10.70 16.07
C LEU A 86 1.67 10.85 17.36
N SER A 87 1.93 9.78 18.09
CA SER A 87 2.63 9.83 19.38
C SER A 87 4.16 9.78 19.25
N SER A 88 4.87 9.90 20.37
CA SER A 88 6.32 9.71 20.44
C SER A 88 6.78 8.30 20.09
N GLU A 89 5.89 7.30 20.16
CA GLU A 89 6.15 5.87 19.94
C GLU A 89 5.20 5.28 18.88
N PRO A 90 5.32 5.69 17.61
CA PRO A 90 4.43 5.24 16.53
C PRO A 90 4.49 3.73 16.26
N GLU A 91 5.59 3.07 16.63
CA GLU A 91 5.74 1.62 16.51
C GLU A 91 4.69 0.83 17.32
N LYS A 92 4.11 1.40 18.38
CA LYS A 92 3.05 0.76 19.17
C LYS A 92 1.76 0.55 18.36
N ALA A 93 1.54 1.34 17.31
CA ALA A 93 0.41 1.18 16.41
C ALA A 93 0.47 -0.14 15.62
N LEU A 94 1.68 -0.62 15.29
CA LEU A 94 1.89 -1.79 14.43
C LEU A 94 1.24 -3.05 15.00
N PRO A 95 1.59 -3.55 16.21
CA PRO A 95 1.00 -4.78 16.73
C PRO A 95 -0.53 -4.69 16.90
N ILE A 96 -1.04 -3.51 17.31
CA ILE A 96 -2.48 -3.29 17.49
C ILE A 96 -3.23 -3.43 16.15
N GLY A 97 -2.80 -2.66 15.14
CA GLY A 97 -3.46 -2.68 13.84
C GLY A 97 -3.24 -3.98 13.08
N ILE A 98 -2.05 -4.57 13.14
CA ILE A 98 -1.74 -5.85 12.49
C ILE A 98 -2.57 -6.99 13.11
N SER A 99 -2.69 -7.06 14.43
CA SER A 99 -3.52 -8.07 15.10
C SER A 99 -4.99 -7.97 14.66
N PHE A 100 -5.53 -6.75 14.58
CA PHE A 100 -6.89 -6.53 14.08
C PHE A 100 -7.04 -7.01 12.64
N VAL A 101 -6.11 -6.66 11.75
CA VAL A 101 -6.17 -7.10 10.34
C VAL A 101 -6.07 -8.62 10.22
N LYS A 102 -5.20 -9.27 11.00
CA LYS A 102 -5.09 -10.74 11.06
C LYS A 102 -6.39 -11.38 11.52
N GLU A 103 -7.03 -10.84 12.55
CA GLU A 103 -8.32 -11.31 13.03
C GLU A 103 -9.40 -11.16 11.94
N GLN A 104 -9.46 -10.00 11.27
CA GLN A 104 -10.41 -9.76 10.18
C GLN A 104 -10.21 -10.78 9.04
N ILE A 105 -8.99 -10.95 8.53
CA ILE A 105 -8.70 -11.87 7.42
C ILE A 105 -9.04 -13.32 7.77
N SER A 106 -8.96 -13.69 9.06
CA SER A 106 -9.29 -15.04 9.54
C SER A 106 -10.81 -15.33 9.55
N ARG A 107 -11.66 -14.31 9.40
CA ARG A 107 -13.12 -14.47 9.31
C ARG A 107 -13.53 -14.94 7.92
N ALA A 108 -14.72 -15.50 7.75
CA ALA A 108 -15.19 -15.91 6.42
C ALA A 108 -15.78 -14.74 5.59
N ASP A 109 -16.25 -13.69 6.28
CA ASP A 109 -17.06 -12.59 5.74
C ASP A 109 -16.29 -11.28 5.56
N TRP A 110 -14.97 -11.30 5.71
CA TRP A 110 -14.17 -10.08 5.63
C TRP A 110 -14.16 -9.50 4.22
N THR A 111 -13.94 -8.19 4.14
CA THR A 111 -13.90 -7.46 2.88
C THR A 111 -12.74 -6.49 2.90
N LEU A 112 -12.24 -6.11 1.73
CA LEU A 112 -11.14 -5.13 1.64
C LEU A 112 -11.44 -3.85 2.42
N ASP A 113 -12.69 -3.38 2.40
CA ASP A 113 -13.09 -2.14 3.06
C ASP A 113 -13.01 -2.22 4.59
N SER A 114 -13.00 -3.43 5.19
CA SER A 114 -12.86 -3.58 6.65
C SER A 114 -11.41 -3.52 7.13
N ILE A 115 -10.43 -3.78 6.25
CA ILE A 115 -9.00 -3.80 6.61
C ILE A 115 -8.21 -2.64 6.01
N CYS A 116 -8.61 -2.13 4.85
CA CYS A 116 -7.92 -1.04 4.15
C CYS A 116 -7.73 0.21 5.02
N PRO A 117 -8.71 0.70 5.80
CA PRO A 117 -8.52 1.90 6.62
C PRO A 117 -7.38 1.77 7.63
N ILE A 118 -7.23 0.59 8.26
CA ILE A 118 -6.16 0.33 9.22
C ILE A 118 -4.82 0.18 8.53
N LEU A 119 -4.73 -0.61 7.45
CA LEU A 119 -3.47 -0.79 6.71
C LEU A 119 -3.00 0.51 6.07
N ASP A 120 -3.92 1.33 5.57
CA ASP A 120 -3.65 2.66 5.05
C ASP A 120 -3.04 3.56 6.13
N LEU A 121 -3.61 3.62 7.35
CA LEU A 121 -3.01 4.32 8.49
C LEU A 121 -1.60 3.78 8.81
N LEU A 122 -1.45 2.47 8.99
CA LEU A 122 -0.17 1.85 9.34
C LEU A 122 0.92 2.11 8.29
N SER A 123 0.55 2.36 7.02
CA SER A 123 1.51 2.74 5.98
C SER A 123 2.19 4.09 6.19
N TYR A 124 1.62 4.96 7.02
CA TYR A 124 2.17 6.28 7.35
C TYR A 124 3.06 6.25 8.60
N ILE A 125 3.42 5.07 9.11
CA ILE A 125 4.51 4.97 10.07
C ILE A 125 5.81 5.50 9.43
N ARG A 126 6.54 6.31 10.19
CA ARG A 126 7.82 6.87 9.77
C ARG A 126 8.81 5.77 9.39
N THR A 127 9.44 5.89 8.23
CA THR A 127 10.34 4.87 7.68
C THR A 127 11.48 4.55 8.65
N GLU A 128 12.08 5.56 9.28
CA GLU A 128 13.18 5.39 10.24
C GLU A 128 12.77 4.61 11.50
N ARG A 129 11.47 4.62 11.84
CA ARG A 129 10.91 3.83 12.96
C ARG A 129 10.60 2.39 12.53
N LEU A 130 10.07 2.23 11.32
CA LEU A 130 9.72 0.92 10.76
C LEU A 130 10.95 0.05 10.47
N VAL A 131 12.07 0.65 10.04
CA VAL A 131 13.29 -0.09 9.69
C VAL A 131 14.12 -0.53 10.91
N LEU A 132 13.76 -0.09 12.12
CA LEU A 132 14.44 -0.50 13.36
C LEU A 132 14.42 -2.02 13.50
N HIS A 133 15.52 -2.60 13.99
CA HIS A 133 15.65 -4.06 14.15
C HIS A 133 14.55 -4.66 15.04
N LYS A 134 14.14 -3.95 16.09
CA LYS A 134 13.06 -4.36 17.00
C LYS A 134 11.69 -4.48 16.30
N CYS A 135 11.51 -3.81 15.16
CA CYS A 135 10.30 -3.83 14.36
C CYS A 135 10.34 -4.86 13.23
N SER A 136 11.40 -5.68 13.12
CA SER A 136 11.61 -6.54 11.94
C SER A 136 10.46 -7.50 11.67
N GLU A 137 9.95 -8.18 12.70
CA GLU A 137 8.81 -9.11 12.60
C GLU A 137 7.52 -8.39 12.17
N VAL A 138 7.10 -7.37 12.93
CA VAL A 138 5.89 -6.59 12.63
C VAL A 138 5.97 -5.86 11.28
N ARG A 139 7.16 -5.40 10.87
CA ARG A 139 7.39 -4.84 9.53
C ARG A 139 7.15 -5.91 8.47
N ASN A 140 7.67 -7.12 8.67
CA ASN A 140 7.51 -8.20 7.72
C ASN A 140 6.03 -8.60 7.57
N GLU A 141 5.29 -8.68 8.67
CA GLU A 141 3.83 -8.91 8.66
C GLU A 141 3.09 -7.80 7.92
N LEU A 142 3.40 -6.52 8.22
CA LEU A 142 2.80 -5.37 7.54
C LEU A 142 3.03 -5.42 6.03
N LEU A 143 4.25 -5.70 5.59
CA LEU A 143 4.60 -5.79 4.17
C LEU A 143 3.81 -6.89 3.44
N ILE A 144 3.60 -8.03 4.09
CA ILE A 144 2.84 -9.15 3.54
C ILE A 144 1.35 -8.80 3.46
N LEU A 145 0.79 -8.21 4.52
CA LEU A 145 -0.61 -7.80 4.56
C LEU A 145 -0.91 -6.70 3.53
N CYS A 146 -0.03 -5.70 3.41
CA CYS A 146 -0.12 -4.67 2.37
C CYS A 146 0.08 -5.24 0.96
N GLY A 147 0.99 -6.19 0.78
CA GLY A 147 1.19 -6.88 -0.50
C GLY A 147 -0.06 -7.61 -0.98
N TYR A 148 -0.66 -8.43 -0.10
CA TYR A 148 -1.88 -9.16 -0.42
C TYR A 148 -3.07 -8.23 -0.66
N THR A 149 -3.29 -7.27 0.25
CA THR A 149 -4.35 -6.26 0.12
C THR A 149 -4.18 -5.45 -1.17
N GLY A 150 -2.94 -5.09 -1.50
CA GLY A 150 -2.59 -4.41 -2.72
C GLY A 150 -2.90 -5.24 -3.96
N ALA A 151 -2.64 -6.55 -3.94
CA ALA A 151 -3.00 -7.45 -5.05
C ALA A 151 -4.52 -7.46 -5.31
N LEU A 152 -5.31 -7.54 -4.23
CA LEU A 152 -6.76 -7.50 -4.32
C LEU A 152 -7.29 -6.13 -4.78
N LEU A 153 -6.69 -5.02 -4.31
CA LEU A 153 -7.00 -3.67 -4.79
C LEU A 153 -6.62 -3.49 -6.27
N ALA A 154 -5.50 -4.07 -6.71
CA ALA A 154 -5.10 -4.07 -8.12
C ALA A 154 -6.12 -4.81 -8.99
N ILE A 155 -6.65 -5.95 -8.51
CA ILE A 155 -7.75 -6.66 -9.17
C ILE A 155 -9.00 -5.76 -9.25
N ARG A 156 -9.41 -5.18 -8.12
CA ARG A 156 -10.58 -4.27 -8.03
C ARG A 156 -10.49 -3.11 -9.03
N ARG A 157 -9.29 -2.57 -9.22
CA ARG A 157 -9.00 -1.42 -10.11
C ARG A 157 -8.58 -1.82 -11.52
N HIS A 158 -8.57 -3.11 -11.85
CA HIS A 158 -8.16 -3.63 -13.15
C HIS A 158 -6.70 -3.28 -13.53
N TYR A 159 -5.80 -3.21 -12.56
CA TYR A 159 -4.35 -3.06 -12.78
C TYR A 159 -3.71 -4.42 -13.09
N ILE A 160 -4.02 -4.93 -14.30
CA ILE A 160 -3.72 -6.30 -14.72
C ILE A 160 -2.21 -6.61 -14.71
N SER A 161 -1.35 -5.63 -15.03
CA SER A 161 0.10 -5.84 -15.09
C SER A 161 0.72 -6.11 -13.72
N ILE A 162 0.26 -5.41 -12.67
CA ILE A 162 0.86 -5.49 -11.34
C ILE A 162 0.17 -6.49 -10.41
N ALA A 163 -1.08 -6.88 -10.67
CA ALA A 163 -1.78 -7.83 -9.81
C ALA A 163 -1.01 -9.16 -9.63
N PRO A 164 -0.51 -9.82 -10.70
CA PRO A 164 0.37 -10.98 -10.55
C PRO A 164 1.65 -10.69 -9.77
N ALA A 165 2.26 -9.52 -10.01
CA ALA A 165 3.51 -9.14 -9.36
C ALA A 165 3.33 -8.94 -7.85
N LEU A 166 2.17 -8.46 -7.41
CA LEU A 166 1.83 -8.32 -5.98
C LEU A 166 1.59 -9.68 -5.30
N TYR A 167 0.95 -10.64 -5.98
CA TYR A 167 0.86 -12.02 -5.47
C TYR A 167 2.24 -12.68 -5.33
N GLU A 168 3.10 -12.51 -6.35
CA GLU A 168 4.47 -13.04 -6.33
C GLU A 168 5.30 -12.38 -5.23
N TYR A 169 5.26 -11.05 -5.12
CA TYR A 169 5.87 -10.28 -4.04
C TYR A 169 5.47 -10.83 -2.66
N THR A 170 4.17 -10.98 -2.43
CA THR A 170 3.63 -11.49 -1.16
C THR A 170 4.11 -12.91 -0.88
N SER A 171 4.11 -13.77 -1.90
CA SER A 171 4.57 -15.17 -1.79
C SER A 171 6.07 -15.26 -1.48
N GLN A 172 6.90 -14.41 -2.10
CA GLN A 172 8.34 -14.34 -1.83
C GLN A 172 8.63 -13.87 -0.41
N LEU A 173 7.85 -12.91 0.11
CA LEU A 173 7.96 -12.45 1.49
C LEU A 173 7.60 -13.57 2.47
N LEU A 174 6.49 -14.28 2.25
CA LEU A 174 6.08 -15.43 3.05
C LEU A 174 7.12 -16.55 3.05
N LYS A 175 7.77 -16.81 1.90
CA LYS A 175 8.78 -17.86 1.77
C LYS A 175 10.09 -17.55 2.49
N ARG A 176 10.49 -16.28 2.52
CA ARG A 176 11.81 -15.84 3.02
C ARG A 176 11.80 -15.41 4.48
N ARG A 177 10.62 -15.27 5.11
CA ARG A 177 10.47 -14.64 6.42
C ARG A 177 9.64 -15.53 7.33
N GLU A 178 10.08 -15.67 8.57
CA GLU A 178 9.28 -16.27 9.64
C GLU A 178 8.31 -15.21 10.15
N VAL A 179 7.03 -15.40 9.85
CA VAL A 179 5.94 -14.48 10.23
C VAL A 179 4.69 -15.27 10.62
N SER A 180 3.84 -14.67 11.44
CA SER A 180 2.54 -15.25 11.82
C SER A 180 1.44 -14.48 11.09
N VAL A 181 1.06 -14.89 9.88
CA VAL A 181 -0.07 -14.26 9.17
C VAL A 181 -1.07 -15.32 8.70
N PRO A 182 -2.38 -15.02 8.64
CA PRO A 182 -3.41 -15.96 8.21
C PRO A 182 -3.44 -16.09 6.68
N LEU A 183 -2.28 -16.27 6.05
CA LEU A 183 -2.10 -16.37 4.61
C LEU A 183 -1.13 -17.51 4.30
N GLN A 184 -1.45 -18.29 3.27
CA GLN A 184 -0.65 -19.42 2.81
C GLN A 184 -0.22 -19.23 1.36
N ILE A 185 0.99 -19.67 1.01
CA ILE A 185 1.52 -19.53 -0.36
C ILE A 185 0.65 -20.32 -1.35
N GLU A 186 0.15 -21.47 -0.94
CA GLU A 186 -0.73 -22.32 -1.74
C GLU A 186 -2.05 -21.60 -2.05
N GLN A 187 -2.63 -20.91 -1.05
CA GLN A 187 -3.83 -20.10 -1.23
C GLN A 187 -3.58 -18.97 -2.25
N LEU A 188 -2.47 -18.24 -2.12
CA LEU A 188 -2.10 -17.15 -3.03
C LEU A 188 -1.96 -17.65 -4.47
N SER A 189 -1.31 -18.80 -4.67
CA SER A 189 -1.15 -19.41 -6.00
C SER A 189 -2.50 -19.78 -6.61
N VAL A 190 -3.38 -20.43 -5.83
CA VAL A 190 -4.70 -20.87 -6.28
C VAL A 190 -5.60 -19.68 -6.62
N GLU A 191 -5.56 -18.61 -5.82
CA GLU A 191 -6.30 -17.36 -6.08
C GLU A 191 -5.81 -16.67 -7.37
N LEU A 192 -4.48 -16.59 -7.57
CA LEU A 192 -3.89 -16.00 -8.77
C LEU A 192 -4.25 -16.79 -10.04
N ASP A 193 -4.17 -18.12 -9.99
CA ASP A 193 -4.50 -18.97 -11.14
C ASP A 193 -5.99 -18.90 -11.49
N ALA A 194 -6.87 -18.88 -10.50
CA ALA A 194 -8.30 -18.70 -10.69
C ALA A 194 -8.62 -17.33 -11.33
N TRP A 195 -7.98 -16.26 -10.85
CA TRP A 195 -8.13 -14.92 -11.40
C TRP A 195 -7.62 -14.83 -12.85
N ARG A 196 -6.45 -15.39 -13.16
CA ARG A 196 -5.89 -15.46 -14.52
C ARG A 196 -6.83 -16.20 -15.47
N ALA A 197 -7.30 -17.38 -15.07
CA ALA A 197 -8.21 -18.19 -15.87
C ALA A 197 -9.49 -17.41 -16.20
N CYS A 198 -10.11 -16.73 -15.23
CA CYS A 198 -11.37 -16.01 -15.47
C CYS A 198 -11.18 -14.68 -16.23
N THR A 199 -10.06 -13.99 -16.02
CA THR A 199 -9.83 -12.64 -16.57
C THR A 199 -9.22 -12.66 -17.97
N LEU A 200 -8.27 -13.58 -18.24
CA LEU A 200 -7.57 -13.68 -19.52
C LEU A 200 -8.38 -14.45 -20.57
N SER A 201 -9.18 -15.43 -20.15
CA SER A 201 -10.14 -16.15 -21.00
C SER A 201 -11.13 -15.20 -21.70
N THR A 202 -11.42 -14.04 -21.09
CA THR A 202 -12.32 -13.04 -21.67
C THR A 202 -11.64 -12.15 -22.73
N LYS A 203 -10.30 -12.17 -22.85
CA LYS A 203 -9.52 -11.25 -23.70
C LYS A 203 -8.76 -11.89 -24.86
N SER A 204 -8.49 -13.19 -24.84
CA SER A 204 -7.77 -13.88 -25.92
C SER A 204 -8.73 -14.36 -27.01
N ALA A 205 -9.01 -13.49 -27.99
CA ALA A 205 -9.70 -13.87 -29.22
C ALA A 205 -8.75 -14.43 -30.29
N ASP A 206 -7.43 -14.27 -30.16
CA ASP A 206 -6.45 -14.75 -31.16
C ASP A 206 -5.26 -15.47 -30.48
N ASP A 207 -4.93 -16.67 -30.99
CA ASP A 207 -3.66 -17.43 -30.88
C ASP A 207 -3.33 -18.39 -29.70
N LEU A 208 -4.23 -18.69 -28.76
CA LEU A 208 -4.01 -19.81 -27.80
C LEU A 208 -5.23 -20.75 -27.69
N PRO A 209 -5.04 -22.07 -27.48
CA PRO A 209 -6.14 -22.99 -27.25
C PRO A 209 -6.91 -22.57 -25.99
N TYR A 210 -8.12 -22.06 -26.21
CA TYR A 210 -9.01 -21.62 -25.15
C TYR A 210 -9.37 -22.80 -24.24
N THR A 211 -8.92 -22.75 -23.00
CA THR A 211 -9.36 -23.66 -21.94
C THR A 211 -10.32 -22.91 -21.03
N PRO A 212 -11.60 -23.28 -20.98
CA PRO A 212 -12.56 -22.60 -20.11
C PRO A 212 -12.21 -22.80 -18.63
N PRO A 213 -12.47 -21.80 -17.77
CA PRO A 213 -12.23 -21.94 -16.33
C PRO A 213 -13.02 -23.10 -15.72
N THR A 214 -12.32 -23.90 -14.90
CA THR A 214 -12.93 -24.98 -14.12
C THR A 214 -13.96 -24.43 -13.12
N GLU A 215 -14.87 -25.27 -12.65
CA GLU A 215 -15.88 -24.88 -11.65
C GLU A 215 -15.22 -24.41 -10.34
N LEU A 216 -14.13 -25.07 -9.93
CA LEU A 216 -13.34 -24.67 -8.76
C LEU A 216 -12.74 -23.27 -8.93
N GLN A 217 -12.12 -22.99 -10.09
CA GLN A 217 -11.56 -21.65 -10.39
C GLN A 217 -12.64 -20.57 -10.38
N ARG A 218 -13.82 -20.86 -10.94
CA ARG A 218 -14.97 -19.93 -10.90
C ARG A 218 -15.42 -19.65 -9.48
N LYS A 219 -15.51 -20.68 -8.62
CA LYS A 219 -15.89 -20.52 -7.21
C LYS A 219 -14.89 -19.66 -6.44
N ILE A 220 -13.59 -19.90 -6.64
CA ILE A 220 -12.52 -19.11 -6.02
C ILE A 220 -12.58 -17.65 -6.51
N HIS A 221 -12.72 -17.45 -7.82
CA HIS A 221 -12.85 -16.12 -8.40
C HIS A 221 -14.05 -15.36 -7.83
N SER A 222 -15.21 -16.01 -7.69
CA SER A 222 -16.37 -15.42 -7.02
C SER A 222 -16.09 -15.05 -5.56
N SER A 223 -15.33 -15.85 -4.82
CA SER A 223 -14.91 -15.52 -3.45
C SER A 223 -14.00 -14.29 -3.42
N ILE A 224 -13.08 -14.14 -4.37
CA ILE A 224 -12.24 -12.95 -4.52
C ILE A 224 -13.14 -11.73 -4.79
N LEU A 225 -14.09 -11.84 -5.73
CA LEU A 225 -15.02 -10.75 -6.06
C LEU A 225 -15.87 -10.31 -4.86
N GLN A 226 -16.30 -11.25 -4.01
CA GLN A 226 -17.03 -10.94 -2.78
C GLN A 226 -16.18 -10.15 -1.76
N ARG A 227 -14.90 -10.49 -1.61
CA ARG A 227 -13.98 -9.77 -0.72
C ARG A 227 -13.65 -8.38 -1.24
N ILE A 228 -13.41 -8.26 -2.56
CA ILE A 228 -13.00 -6.99 -3.13
C ILE A 228 -14.14 -6.01 -3.31
N LYS A 229 -15.40 -6.40 -3.52
CA LYS A 229 -16.49 -5.43 -3.80
C LYS A 229 -16.17 -4.48 -4.97
N GLU A 230 -17.04 -3.51 -5.24
CA GLU A 230 -16.87 -2.53 -6.31
C GLU A 230 -15.94 -1.38 -5.90
N GLU A 231 -15.22 -0.81 -6.86
CA GLU A 231 -14.42 0.40 -6.63
C GLU A 231 -15.34 1.64 -6.56
N PRO A 232 -15.38 2.37 -5.42
CA PRO A 232 -16.25 3.53 -5.29
C PRO A 232 -15.88 4.67 -6.25
N LEU A 233 -14.59 4.78 -6.62
CA LEU A 233 -14.05 5.88 -7.40
C LEU A 233 -13.65 5.41 -8.80
N LYS A 234 -14.55 5.64 -9.78
CA LYS A 234 -14.34 5.23 -11.18
C LYS A 234 -13.02 5.72 -11.81
N GLY A 235 -12.49 6.87 -11.35
CA GLY A 235 -11.23 7.43 -11.83
C GLY A 235 -9.98 6.59 -11.49
N PHE A 236 -10.09 5.57 -10.63
CA PHE A 236 -9.00 4.65 -10.33
C PHE A 236 -9.05 3.35 -11.14
N ILE A 237 -10.05 3.16 -12.00
CA ILE A 237 -10.21 1.94 -12.78
C ILE A 237 -9.41 2.03 -14.09
N GLY A 238 -8.61 1.01 -14.37
CA GLY A 238 -7.87 0.83 -15.61
C GLY A 238 -6.40 1.23 -15.52
N PRO A 239 -5.57 0.77 -16.47
CA PRO A 239 -4.13 1.01 -16.43
C PRO A 239 -3.78 2.50 -16.51
N ASP A 240 -2.74 2.90 -15.77
CA ASP A 240 -2.13 4.22 -15.92
C ASP A 240 -1.25 4.26 -17.17
N TYR A 241 -1.29 5.39 -17.88
CA TYR A 241 -0.42 5.67 -19.02
C TYR A 241 0.17 7.05 -18.91
N VAL A 242 1.49 7.11 -18.76
CA VAL A 242 2.25 8.35 -18.87
C VAL A 242 2.57 8.67 -20.33
N THR A 243 2.82 9.95 -20.61
CA THR A 243 3.30 10.38 -21.92
C THR A 243 4.56 9.61 -22.31
N GLY A 244 4.56 9.02 -23.50
CA GLY A 244 5.71 8.27 -24.02
C GLY A 244 5.79 6.80 -23.59
N SER A 245 4.77 6.26 -22.89
CA SER A 245 4.73 4.85 -22.44
C SER A 245 5.00 3.79 -23.51
N ASN A 246 4.66 4.09 -24.76
CA ASN A 246 4.81 3.17 -25.89
C ASN A 246 6.00 3.53 -26.79
N LEU A 247 6.85 4.47 -26.37
CA LEU A 247 8.03 4.83 -27.14
C LEU A 247 9.09 3.72 -27.04
N PRO A 248 9.73 3.38 -28.17
CA PRO A 248 10.80 2.39 -28.18
C PRO A 248 12.02 2.87 -27.37
N SER A 249 12.57 1.96 -26.57
CA SER A 249 13.83 2.18 -25.85
C SER A 249 15.01 1.91 -26.79
N HIS A 250 15.75 2.96 -27.17
CA HIS A 250 16.83 2.87 -28.17
C HIS A 250 18.23 2.73 -27.57
N SER A 251 18.43 3.09 -26.30
CA SER A 251 19.72 3.06 -25.60
C SER A 251 19.44 2.70 -24.14
N ASP A 252 20.10 1.67 -23.60
CA ASP A 252 19.90 1.12 -22.24
C ASP A 252 18.53 0.46 -22.01
N VAL A 253 18.38 -0.75 -22.56
CA VAL A 253 17.20 -1.59 -22.34
C VAL A 253 17.15 -2.06 -20.88
N GLN A 254 16.30 -1.42 -20.10
CA GLN A 254 15.99 -1.84 -18.73
C GLN A 254 14.94 -2.97 -18.75
N VAL A 255 15.08 -3.92 -17.84
CA VAL A 255 14.12 -5.02 -17.65
C VAL A 255 13.36 -4.75 -16.36
N SER A 256 12.03 -4.81 -16.44
CA SER A 256 11.18 -4.63 -15.27
C SER A 256 11.37 -5.79 -14.30
N CYS A 257 11.67 -5.49 -13.04
CA CYS A 257 11.78 -6.51 -12.00
C CYS A 257 10.42 -7.13 -11.61
N LEU A 258 9.29 -6.52 -12.01
CA LEU A 258 7.95 -7.06 -11.77
C LEU A 258 7.51 -8.05 -12.84
N THR A 259 7.77 -7.74 -14.11
CA THR A 259 7.25 -8.51 -15.24
C THR A 259 8.31 -9.35 -15.96
N GLY A 260 9.60 -9.06 -15.73
CA GLY A 260 10.71 -9.66 -16.49
C GLY A 260 10.77 -9.21 -17.95
N LEU A 261 9.90 -8.26 -18.36
CA LEU A 261 9.85 -7.75 -19.72
C LEU A 261 10.69 -6.48 -19.87
N ARG A 262 11.09 -6.20 -21.11
CA ARG A 262 11.76 -4.94 -21.46
C ARG A 262 10.83 -3.76 -21.22
N ILE A 263 11.32 -2.73 -20.52
CA ILE A 263 10.56 -1.52 -20.28
C ILE A 263 10.51 -0.68 -21.57
N GLN A 264 9.30 -0.29 -21.96
CA GLN A 264 9.04 0.70 -22.99
C GLN A 264 8.68 2.03 -22.32
N GLY A 265 9.13 3.13 -22.90
CA GLY A 265 8.90 4.46 -22.36
C GLY A 265 9.66 4.75 -21.05
N PRO A 266 9.11 5.63 -20.19
CA PRO A 266 9.80 6.09 -18.97
C PRO A 266 10.06 4.97 -17.95
N VAL A 267 11.28 4.95 -17.42
CA VAL A 267 11.76 4.01 -16.40
C VAL A 267 11.70 4.67 -15.02
N PHE A 268 11.29 3.90 -14.02
CA PHE A 268 11.39 4.27 -12.60
C PHE A 268 12.39 3.34 -11.91
N PHE A 269 13.45 3.90 -11.33
CA PHE A 269 14.46 3.15 -10.56
C PHE A 269 14.03 3.05 -9.09
N LEU A 270 14.22 1.86 -8.52
CA LEU A 270 13.95 1.59 -7.12
C LEU A 270 15.12 2.06 -6.24
N GLU A 271 14.93 1.99 -4.93
CA GLU A 271 15.86 2.56 -3.94
C GLU A 271 17.25 1.91 -3.93
N ASP A 272 17.42 0.74 -4.55
CA ASP A 272 18.72 0.07 -4.70
C ASP A 272 19.57 0.64 -5.85
N GLY A 273 18.99 1.56 -6.64
CA GLY A 273 19.63 2.17 -7.82
C GLY A 273 19.91 1.19 -8.96
N LYS A 274 19.37 -0.04 -8.90
CA LYS A 274 19.66 -1.13 -9.85
C LYS A 274 18.38 -1.71 -10.43
N SER A 275 17.43 -2.01 -9.57
CA SER A 275 16.15 -2.57 -9.95
C SER A 275 15.27 -1.46 -10.53
N ALA A 276 14.55 -1.79 -11.60
CA ALA A 276 13.72 -0.85 -12.32
C ALA A 276 12.35 -1.44 -12.64
N ILE A 277 11.36 -0.56 -12.79
CA ILE A 277 10.01 -0.85 -13.25
C ILE A 277 9.57 0.21 -14.25
N SER A 278 8.53 -0.06 -15.03
CA SER A 278 7.95 1.00 -15.88
C SER A 278 7.32 2.07 -14.98
N LEU A 279 7.33 3.34 -15.40
CA LEU A 279 6.69 4.40 -14.63
C LEU A 279 5.18 4.15 -14.45
N ASN A 280 4.53 3.52 -15.44
CA ASN A 280 3.12 3.11 -15.34
C ASN A 280 2.91 2.10 -14.21
N ASP A 281 3.74 1.06 -14.16
CA ASP A 281 3.65 0.05 -13.09
C ASP A 281 3.98 0.67 -11.73
N ALA A 282 4.92 1.62 -11.67
CA ALA A 282 5.23 2.35 -10.44
C ALA A 282 4.01 3.13 -9.91
N LEU A 283 3.35 3.90 -10.79
CA LEU A 283 2.15 4.67 -10.44
C LEU A 283 1.01 3.77 -9.98
N MET A 284 0.72 2.70 -10.73
CA MET A 284 -0.31 1.73 -10.37
C MET A 284 0.02 1.04 -9.03
N TRP A 285 1.29 0.68 -8.82
CA TRP A 285 1.76 0.04 -7.59
C TRP A 285 1.56 0.96 -6.40
N ALA A 286 2.05 2.21 -6.46
CA ALA A 286 1.96 3.17 -5.36
C ALA A 286 0.52 3.51 -4.97
N LYS A 287 -0.45 3.35 -5.88
CA LYS A 287 -1.89 3.52 -5.61
C LYS A 287 -2.50 2.38 -4.79
N VAL A 288 -1.92 1.17 -4.80
CA VAL A 288 -2.50 -0.03 -4.17
C VAL A 288 -1.61 -0.64 -3.08
N ASN A 289 -0.30 -0.42 -3.15
CA ASN A 289 0.68 -0.87 -2.17
C ASN A 289 1.66 0.27 -1.87
N PRO A 290 1.74 0.74 -0.62
CA PRO A 290 2.60 1.86 -0.26
C PRO A 290 4.09 1.49 -0.32
N PHE A 291 4.46 0.22 -0.15
CA PHE A 291 5.86 -0.18 0.03
C PHE A 291 6.54 -0.60 -1.28
N SER A 292 7.85 -0.41 -1.35
CA SER A 292 8.69 -0.83 -2.47
C SER A 292 8.56 -2.34 -2.75
N PRO A 293 8.55 -2.74 -4.03
CA PRO A 293 8.56 -4.15 -4.42
C PRO A 293 9.83 -4.90 -3.99
N LEU A 294 10.88 -4.19 -3.53
CA LEU A 294 12.06 -4.82 -2.93
C LEU A 294 11.80 -5.38 -1.51
N GLY A 295 10.67 -5.00 -0.90
CA GLY A 295 10.30 -5.50 0.42
C GLY A 295 11.14 -4.94 1.56
N THR A 296 11.80 -3.80 1.36
CA THR A 296 12.69 -3.15 2.33
C THR A 296 11.96 -2.46 3.49
N GLY A 297 10.67 -2.14 3.31
CA GLY A 297 9.93 -1.27 4.22
C GLY A 297 9.98 0.21 3.82
N ILE A 298 10.70 0.55 2.75
CA ILE A 298 10.72 1.90 2.17
C ILE A 298 9.46 2.11 1.34
N ARG A 299 8.88 3.30 1.40
CA ARG A 299 7.70 3.68 0.63
C ARG A 299 8.07 3.90 -0.84
N LEU A 300 7.20 3.50 -1.77
CA LEU A 300 7.36 3.79 -3.20
C LEU A 300 6.64 5.11 -3.52
N ASN A 301 7.36 6.11 -4.01
CA ASN A 301 6.78 7.38 -4.43
C ASN A 301 7.21 7.77 -5.87
N PRO A 302 6.35 7.52 -6.86
CA PRO A 302 6.60 7.84 -8.27
C PRO A 302 5.93 9.14 -8.76
N PHE A 303 5.42 9.99 -7.84
CA PHE A 303 4.64 11.20 -8.14
C PHE A 303 5.46 12.48 -8.17
#